data_AF-A0A820G9B0-F1
#
_entry.id   AF-A0A820G9B0-F1
#
_cell.length_a   1.000
_cell.length_b   1.000
_cell.length_c   1.000
_cell.angle_alpha   90.00
_cell.angle_beta   90.00
_cell.angle_gamma   90.00
#
_symmetry.space_group_name_H-M   'P 1'
#
loop_
_entity.id
_entity.type
_entity.pdbx_description
1 polymer ?
#
loop_
_entity_poly.entity_id
_entity_poly.type
_entity_poly.pdbx_seq_one_letter_code
_entity_poly.pdbx_strand_id
1 'polypeptide(L)'
;MRFFQILHISSVNIIADLATINDLIDKITNSSSTITNDPIVRLLSSGNQNVVGQIMTSLSQEFNQMNNDNLDKAISSGISAASILVSSLGSSSLQQVSIPLNESALINFNIELNSLANVRDYLVTFITNLLITTSNSIILQSSSLVQLTQSTNQLTRNTLLLVSNRCYELSAALYAMFEKISYEDAQSASNQLFQCASNILNAVNGPLQGRTEVLDLDNSRANVISTDYDTDLESAWSNLNLFSDGNDFSTATIEKNRNIYYQKQLANQINSQVTQIISLLTSSLNIHLNIGQSSLMNTSQSFISLETISIASLKDRLVKQVENAQFSIPSDFILNTTSN
;
A
#
# COMPACT_ATOMS: atom_id res chain seq x y z
N MET A 1 9.89 12.23 -42.26
CA MET A 1 8.43 12.06 -42.40
C MET A 1 8.13 10.56 -42.41
N ARG A 2 7.79 10.00 -41.25
CA ARG A 2 7.29 8.61 -41.14
C ARG A 2 5.93 8.68 -40.46
N PHE A 3 4.96 8.10 -41.15
CA PHE A 3 3.53 8.11 -40.82
C PHE A 3 3.27 7.33 -39.53
N PHE A 4 2.50 7.93 -38.61
CA PHE A 4 1.74 7.19 -37.61
C PHE A 4 0.57 6.52 -38.34
N GLN A 5 0.67 5.20 -38.52
CA GLN A 5 -0.44 4.40 -39.00
C GLN A 5 -1.26 3.97 -37.78
N ILE A 6 -2.50 4.47 -37.69
CA ILE A 6 -3.48 4.08 -36.69
C ILE A 6 -3.87 2.62 -37.01
N LEU A 7 -3.35 1.68 -36.23
CA LEU A 7 -3.80 0.30 -36.16
C LEU A 7 -4.40 0.08 -34.77
N HIS A 8 -5.54 -0.61 -34.73
CA HIS A 8 -6.29 -1.04 -33.54
C HIS A 8 -5.38 -1.27 -32.31
N ILE A 9 -5.54 -0.43 -31.28
CA ILE A 9 -4.68 -0.43 -30.09
C ILE A 9 -5.07 -1.61 -29.19
N SER A 10 -4.55 -2.78 -29.54
CA SER A 10 -4.32 -3.89 -28.61
C SER A 10 -2.97 -3.60 -27.97
N SER A 11 -2.93 -3.40 -26.63
CA SER A 11 -1.71 -3.24 -25.79
C SER A 11 -0.60 -2.34 -26.36
N VAL A 12 -0.52 -1.09 -25.91
CA VAL A 12 0.72 -0.31 -26.10
C VAL A 12 1.68 -0.71 -24.98
N ASN A 13 2.63 -1.60 -25.27
CA ASN A 13 3.78 -1.81 -24.40
C ASN A 13 4.66 -0.56 -24.45
N ILE A 14 4.43 0.37 -23.52
CA ILE A 14 5.31 1.51 -23.31
C ILE A 14 6.43 1.02 -22.41
N ILE A 15 7.52 0.58 -23.03
CA ILE A 15 8.79 0.38 -22.32
C ILE A 15 9.46 1.74 -22.30
N ALA A 16 9.31 2.49 -21.20
CA ALA A 16 10.13 3.67 -20.97
C ALA A 16 11.57 3.20 -20.70
N ASP A 17 12.56 3.77 -21.40
CA ASP A 17 13.94 3.47 -21.07
C ASP A 17 14.35 4.17 -19.76
N LEU A 18 15.43 3.69 -19.14
CA LEU A 18 15.92 4.21 -17.86
C LEU A 18 16.19 5.73 -17.90
N ALA A 19 16.63 6.24 -19.06
CA ALA A 19 16.87 7.67 -19.24
C ALA A 19 15.56 8.48 -19.16
N THR A 20 14.50 8.01 -19.79
CA THR A 20 13.17 8.63 -19.74
C THR A 20 12.59 8.57 -18.33
N ILE A 21 12.80 7.47 -17.61
CA ILE A 21 12.33 7.31 -16.22
C ILE A 21 13.09 8.27 -15.30
N ASN A 22 14.41 8.38 -15.42
CA ASN A 22 15.20 9.32 -14.62
C ASN A 22 14.81 10.78 -14.90
N ASP A 23 14.59 11.14 -16.17
CA ASP A 23 14.10 12.47 -16.54
C ASP A 23 12.70 12.76 -15.93
N LEU A 24 11.81 11.76 -15.89
CA LEU A 24 10.52 11.88 -15.21
C LEU A 24 10.69 12.09 -13.70
N ILE A 25 11.55 11.30 -13.05
CA ILE A 25 11.87 11.45 -11.61
C ILE A 25 12.38 12.87 -11.35
N ASP A 26 13.36 13.33 -12.11
CA ASP A 26 13.96 14.65 -11.95
C ASP A 26 12.93 15.78 -12.13
N LYS A 27 12.04 15.66 -13.11
CA LYS A 27 10.96 16.64 -13.34
C LYS A 27 9.96 16.69 -12.18
N ILE A 28 9.59 15.53 -11.62
CA ILE A 28 8.65 15.45 -10.49
C ILE A 28 9.32 16.01 -9.23
N THR A 29 10.51 15.50 -8.88
CA THR A 29 11.21 15.86 -7.65
C THR A 29 11.55 17.35 -7.61
N ASN A 30 11.92 17.95 -8.75
CA ASN A 30 12.21 19.38 -8.83
C ASN A 30 10.98 20.26 -9.09
N SER A 31 9.76 19.71 -9.02
CA SER A 31 8.49 20.44 -9.27
C SER A 31 8.53 21.25 -10.57
N SER A 32 9.03 20.64 -11.64
CA SER A 32 9.23 21.33 -12.91
C SER A 32 7.90 21.81 -13.49
N SER A 33 7.84 23.11 -13.83
CA SER A 33 6.68 23.71 -14.53
C SER A 33 6.35 23.04 -15.88
N THR A 34 7.28 22.25 -16.43
CA THR A 34 7.10 21.53 -17.70
C THR A 34 6.61 20.09 -17.56
N ILE A 35 6.36 19.61 -16.33
CA ILE A 35 5.94 18.22 -16.10
C ILE A 35 4.66 17.82 -16.86
N THR A 36 3.73 18.75 -17.06
CA THR A 36 2.50 18.52 -17.82
C THR A 36 2.75 18.26 -19.32
N ASN A 37 3.91 18.67 -19.84
CA ASN A 37 4.33 18.40 -21.21
C ASN A 37 5.08 17.07 -21.36
N ASP A 38 5.39 16.39 -20.26
CA ASP A 38 6.07 15.11 -20.29
C ASP A 38 5.21 14.05 -21.04
N PRO A 39 5.79 13.28 -21.98
CA PRO A 39 5.05 12.31 -22.77
C PRO A 39 4.31 11.28 -21.91
N ILE A 40 4.93 10.81 -20.83
CA ILE A 40 4.34 9.83 -19.91
C ILE A 40 3.18 10.46 -19.16
N VAL A 41 3.38 11.67 -18.63
CA VAL A 41 2.33 12.41 -17.89
C VAL A 41 1.13 12.71 -18.79
N ARG A 42 1.35 13.06 -20.06
CA ARG A 42 0.27 13.28 -21.03
C ARG A 42 -0.54 12.01 -21.31
N LEU A 43 0.11 10.86 -21.36
CA LEU A 43 -0.57 9.57 -21.54
C LEU A 43 -1.34 9.17 -20.29
N LEU A 44 -0.78 9.37 -19.10
CA LEU A 44 -1.48 9.16 -17.83
C LEU A 44 -2.70 10.09 -17.69
N SER A 45 -2.56 11.34 -18.12
CA SER A 45 -3.64 12.34 -18.11
C SER A 45 -4.77 12.04 -19.11
N SER A 46 -4.61 11.05 -20.00
CA SER A 46 -5.68 10.66 -20.93
C SER A 46 -6.90 10.07 -20.23
N GLY A 47 -6.75 9.57 -19.00
CA GLY A 47 -7.80 8.88 -18.25
C GLY A 47 -8.24 7.54 -18.87
N ASN A 48 -7.57 7.09 -19.94
CA ASN A 48 -7.85 5.79 -20.54
C ASN A 48 -7.32 4.68 -19.62
N GLN A 49 -8.22 3.96 -18.97
CA GLN A 49 -7.89 2.94 -17.96
C GLN A 49 -6.85 1.91 -18.42
N ASN A 50 -6.90 1.48 -19.69
CA ASN A 50 -5.94 0.52 -20.22
C ASN A 50 -4.55 1.13 -20.36
N VAL A 51 -4.48 2.36 -20.88
CA VAL A 51 -3.22 3.10 -21.04
C VAL A 51 -2.65 3.45 -19.67
N VAL A 52 -3.46 4.04 -18.79
CA VAL A 52 -3.03 4.41 -17.43
C VAL A 52 -2.59 3.18 -16.66
N GLY A 53 -3.38 2.10 -16.68
CA GLY A 53 -3.06 0.86 -15.98
C GLY A 53 -1.74 0.24 -16.45
N GLN A 54 -1.52 0.15 -17.76
CA GLN A 54 -0.28 -0.41 -18.32
C GLN A 54 0.95 0.44 -17.97
N ILE A 55 0.86 1.76 -18.16
CA ILE A 55 1.96 2.68 -17.83
C ILE A 55 2.27 2.64 -16.33
N MET A 56 1.23 2.72 -15.49
CA MET A 56 1.39 2.72 -14.04
C MET A 56 2.01 1.43 -13.53
N THR A 57 1.60 0.28 -14.08
CA THR A 57 2.20 -1.02 -13.77
C THR A 57 3.67 -1.05 -14.17
N SER A 58 4.02 -0.63 -15.40
CA SER A 58 5.40 -0.64 -15.88
C SER A 58 6.30 0.30 -15.08
N LEU A 59 5.89 1.55 -14.85
CA LEU A 59 6.66 2.50 -14.05
C LEU A 59 6.85 2.01 -12.62
N SER A 60 5.79 1.49 -12.00
CA SER A 60 5.87 1.01 -10.62
C SER A 60 6.80 -0.19 -10.50
N GLN A 61 6.81 -1.11 -11.47
CA GLN A 61 7.76 -2.22 -11.51
C GLN A 61 9.21 -1.73 -11.58
N GLU A 62 9.50 -0.75 -12.43
CA GLU A 62 10.84 -0.16 -12.53
C GLU A 62 11.25 0.54 -11.23
N PHE A 63 10.35 1.31 -10.61
CA PHE A 63 10.61 1.94 -9.30
C PHE A 63 10.80 0.90 -8.19
N ASN A 64 10.09 -0.24 -8.23
CA ASN A 64 10.27 -1.33 -7.29
C ASN A 64 11.65 -1.99 -7.47
N GLN A 65 12.10 -2.14 -8.72
CA GLN A 65 13.45 -2.62 -9.01
C GLN A 65 14.52 -1.66 -8.50
N MET A 66 14.39 -0.36 -8.81
CA MET A 66 15.29 0.68 -8.28
C MET A 66 15.35 0.68 -6.75
N ASN A 67 14.20 0.51 -6.08
CA ASN A 67 14.16 0.40 -4.62
C ASN A 67 14.94 -0.81 -4.11
N ASN A 68 14.79 -1.98 -4.74
CA ASN A 68 15.53 -3.18 -4.35
C ASN A 68 17.04 -2.99 -4.54
N ASP A 69 17.47 -2.40 -5.67
CA ASP A 69 18.88 -2.11 -5.94
C ASP A 69 19.45 -1.12 -4.89
N ASN A 70 18.66 -0.11 -4.50
CA ASN A 70 19.05 0.86 -3.47
C ASN A 70 19.15 0.21 -2.08
N LEU A 71 18.26 -0.72 -1.76
CA LEU A 71 18.31 -1.52 -0.53
C LEU A 71 19.56 -2.40 -0.49
N ASP A 72 19.86 -3.12 -1.57
CA ASP A 72 21.05 -3.97 -1.66
C ASP A 72 22.36 -3.16 -1.55
N LYS A 73 22.38 -1.97 -2.17
CA LYS A 73 23.49 -1.00 -2.06
C LYS A 73 23.64 -0.49 -0.63
N ALA A 74 22.56 -0.15 0.05
CA ALA A 74 22.57 0.28 1.45
C ALA A 74 23.09 -0.83 2.39
N ILE A 75 22.58 -2.06 2.21
CA ILE A 75 22.99 -3.23 3.02
C ILE A 75 24.47 -3.54 2.82
N SER A 76 24.93 -3.58 1.55
CA SER A 76 26.35 -3.80 1.24
C SER A 76 27.25 -2.65 1.73
N SER A 77 26.71 -1.45 1.92
CA SER A 77 27.41 -0.29 2.50
C SER A 77 27.42 -0.27 4.04
N GLY A 78 26.84 -1.29 4.69
CA GLY A 78 26.87 -1.48 6.14
C GLY A 78 25.62 -1.02 6.89
N ILE A 79 24.53 -0.68 6.19
CA ILE A 79 23.24 -0.35 6.82
C ILE A 79 22.51 -1.64 7.20
N SER A 80 21.95 -1.70 8.42
CA SER A 80 21.21 -2.87 8.86
C SER A 80 19.92 -3.04 8.04
N ALA A 81 19.70 -4.23 7.48
CA ALA A 81 18.46 -4.55 6.80
C ALA A 81 17.23 -4.36 7.72
N ALA A 82 17.40 -4.61 9.03
CA ALA A 82 16.35 -4.44 10.03
C ALA A 82 15.92 -2.97 10.25
N SER A 83 16.76 -2.00 9.88
CA SER A 83 16.46 -0.56 10.03
C SER A 83 15.89 0.08 8.77
N ILE A 84 15.84 -0.63 7.64
CA ILE A 84 15.37 -0.07 6.35
C ILE A 84 14.33 -0.94 5.63
N LEU A 85 14.11 -2.18 6.08
CA LEU A 85 13.11 -3.10 5.50
C LEU A 85 11.90 -3.27 6.41
N VAL A 86 10.73 -3.35 5.78
CA VAL A 86 9.48 -3.79 6.42
C VAL A 86 9.22 -5.22 5.99
N SER A 87 9.51 -6.17 6.87
CA SER A 87 9.21 -7.58 6.61
C SER A 87 7.71 -7.87 6.79
N SER A 88 7.20 -8.88 6.07
CA SER A 88 5.81 -9.32 6.18
C SER A 88 5.46 -9.79 7.59
N LEU A 89 4.17 -9.65 7.97
CA LEU A 89 3.62 -10.21 9.19
C LEU A 89 3.83 -11.73 9.22
N GLY A 90 4.73 -12.21 10.09
CA GLY A 90 5.07 -13.64 10.25
C GLY A 90 6.52 -14.00 9.93
N SER A 91 7.28 -13.10 9.30
CA SER A 91 8.72 -13.31 9.06
C SER A 91 9.56 -13.14 10.33
N SER A 92 10.57 -14.00 10.51
CA SER A 92 11.56 -13.90 11.59
C SER A 92 12.20 -12.51 11.59
N SER A 93 12.31 -11.86 12.75
CA SER A 93 12.91 -10.52 12.82
C SER A 93 14.34 -10.56 12.27
N LEU A 94 14.65 -9.66 11.34
CA LEU A 94 16.01 -9.50 10.84
C LEU A 94 16.92 -9.12 12.02
N GLN A 95 17.97 -9.92 12.27
CA GLN A 95 18.87 -9.68 13.39
C GLN A 95 19.65 -8.37 13.18
N GLN A 96 19.65 -7.52 14.20
CA GLN A 96 20.40 -6.28 14.22
C GLN A 96 21.87 -6.60 14.53
N VAL A 97 22.72 -6.63 13.50
CA VAL A 97 24.18 -6.74 13.69
C VAL A 97 24.71 -5.35 14.03
N SER A 98 25.47 -5.20 15.13
CA SER A 98 26.07 -3.91 15.49
C SER A 98 27.26 -3.60 14.57
N ILE A 99 26.95 -3.07 13.40
CA ILE A 99 27.93 -2.52 12.46
C ILE A 99 28.00 -1.01 12.71
N PRO A 100 29.19 -0.37 12.71
CA PRO A 100 29.29 1.08 12.75
C PRO A 100 28.44 1.70 11.63
N LEU A 101 27.57 2.64 11.98
CA LEU A 101 26.65 3.25 11.03
C LEU A 101 27.43 4.03 9.97
N ASN A 102 27.25 3.66 8.70
CA ASN A 102 27.77 4.43 7.59
C ASN A 102 26.83 5.61 7.31
N GLU A 103 27.05 6.73 8.00
CA GLU A 103 26.19 7.92 7.91
C GLU A 103 26.05 8.44 6.48
N SER A 104 27.13 8.44 5.70
CA SER A 104 27.08 8.89 4.29
C SER A 104 26.23 7.98 3.41
N ALA A 105 26.31 6.66 3.62
CA ALA A 105 25.45 5.71 2.92
C ALA A 105 23.98 5.88 3.32
N LEU A 106 23.71 6.13 4.61
CA LEU A 106 22.35 6.36 5.10
C LEU A 106 21.73 7.64 4.53
N ILE A 107 22.50 8.73 4.47
CA ILE A 107 22.06 9.98 3.83
C ILE A 107 21.71 9.75 2.36
N ASN A 108 22.58 9.07 1.60
CA ASN A 108 22.32 8.79 0.18
C ASN A 108 21.09 7.90 -0.01
N PHE A 109 20.93 6.87 0.82
CA PHE A 109 19.75 6.01 0.80
C PHE A 109 18.47 6.80 1.07
N ASN A 110 18.46 7.68 2.08
CA ASN A 110 17.31 8.51 2.40
C ASN A 110 16.98 9.53 1.31
N ILE A 111 17.97 10.07 0.60
CA ILE A 111 17.75 10.95 -0.57
C ILE A 111 17.05 10.17 -1.70
N GLU A 112 17.57 8.98 -2.05
CA GLU A 112 16.99 8.13 -3.10
C GLU A 112 15.57 7.66 -2.71
N LEU A 113 15.36 7.28 -1.44
CA LEU A 113 14.08 6.87 -0.87
C LEU A 113 13.03 7.98 -1.01
N ASN A 114 13.36 9.19 -0.58
CA ASN A 114 12.44 10.33 -0.62
C ASN A 114 12.14 10.78 -2.05
N SER A 115 13.11 10.70 -2.97
CA SER A 115 12.87 10.98 -4.39
C SER A 115 11.83 10.04 -4.98
N LEU A 116 11.96 8.73 -4.75
CA LEU A 116 10.98 7.74 -5.22
C LEU A 116 9.62 7.88 -4.52
N ALA A 117 9.59 8.24 -3.23
CA ALA A 117 8.36 8.52 -2.52
C ALA A 117 7.58 9.71 -3.11
N ASN A 118 8.27 10.79 -3.48
CA ASN A 118 7.65 11.96 -4.12
C ASN A 118 7.04 11.59 -5.48
N VAL A 119 7.73 10.76 -6.26
CA VAL A 119 7.23 10.24 -7.54
C VAL A 119 5.97 9.40 -7.36
N ARG A 120 5.93 8.54 -6.34
CA ARG A 120 4.74 7.75 -6.00
C ARG A 120 3.56 8.61 -5.56
N ASP A 121 3.82 9.61 -4.71
CA ASP A 121 2.82 10.58 -4.23
C ASP A 121 2.19 11.37 -5.39
N TYR A 122 2.99 11.70 -6.42
CA TYR A 122 2.48 12.32 -7.64
C TYR A 122 1.66 11.34 -8.49
N LEU A 123 2.21 10.15 -8.77
CA LEU A 123 1.62 9.21 -9.73
C LEU A 123 0.32 8.56 -9.24
N VAL A 124 0.14 8.40 -7.92
CA VAL A 124 -1.09 7.81 -7.35
C VAL A 124 -2.36 8.57 -7.78
N THR A 125 -2.24 9.86 -8.07
CA THR A 125 -3.35 10.73 -8.48
C THR A 125 -3.94 10.32 -9.84
N PHE A 126 -3.16 9.68 -10.71
CA PHE A 126 -3.66 9.21 -12.01
C PHE A 126 -4.51 7.96 -11.91
N ILE A 127 -4.31 7.13 -10.88
CA ILE A 127 -5.10 5.91 -10.67
C ILE A 127 -6.39 6.23 -9.91
N THR A 128 -6.27 7.06 -8.87
CA THR A 128 -7.38 7.38 -7.95
C THR A 128 -8.52 8.14 -8.62
N ASN A 129 -8.25 8.85 -9.72
CA ASN A 129 -9.24 9.60 -10.50
C ASN A 129 -9.88 8.82 -11.65
N LEU A 130 -9.49 7.56 -11.88
CA LEU A 130 -10.09 6.76 -12.96
C LEU A 130 -11.56 6.46 -12.65
N LEU A 131 -12.36 6.20 -13.67
CA LEU A 131 -13.73 5.70 -13.45
C LEU A 131 -13.67 4.20 -13.07
N ILE A 132 -14.71 3.69 -12.41
CA ILE A 132 -14.90 2.26 -12.15
C ILE A 132 -16.16 1.82 -12.90
N THR A 133 -15.98 1.17 -14.05
CA THR A 133 -17.07 0.93 -15.02
C THR A 133 -17.34 -0.55 -15.28
N THR A 134 -16.32 -1.41 -15.10
CA THR A 134 -16.37 -2.84 -15.44
C THR A 134 -15.48 -3.67 -14.49
N SER A 135 -15.63 -5.00 -14.50
CA SER A 135 -14.69 -5.91 -13.81
C SER A 135 -13.24 -5.69 -14.25
N ASN A 136 -13.01 -5.55 -15.56
CA ASN A 136 -11.67 -5.24 -16.09
C ASN A 136 -11.10 -3.93 -15.54
N SER A 137 -11.95 -2.90 -15.36
CA SER A 137 -11.50 -1.65 -14.74
C SER A 137 -11.07 -1.84 -13.29
N ILE A 138 -11.72 -2.76 -12.57
CA ILE A 138 -11.35 -3.10 -11.18
C ILE A 138 -10.01 -3.84 -11.17
N ILE A 139 -9.88 -4.86 -12.01
CA ILE A 139 -8.67 -5.69 -12.11
C ILE A 139 -7.45 -4.85 -12.50
N LEU A 140 -7.56 -4.00 -13.54
CA LEU A 140 -6.44 -3.18 -13.99
C LEU A 140 -5.99 -2.20 -12.90
N GLN A 141 -6.93 -1.57 -12.23
CA GLN A 141 -6.61 -0.58 -11.20
C GLN A 141 -6.06 -1.22 -9.94
N SER A 142 -6.64 -2.33 -9.48
CA SER A 142 -6.09 -3.07 -8.34
C SER A 142 -4.67 -3.58 -8.63
N SER A 143 -4.39 -4.01 -9.87
CA SER A 143 -3.06 -4.41 -10.31
C SER A 143 -2.06 -3.28 -10.18
N SER A 144 -2.40 -2.10 -10.72
CA SER A 144 -1.53 -0.93 -10.65
C SER A 144 -1.32 -0.46 -9.21
N LEU A 145 -2.35 -0.54 -8.35
CA LEU A 145 -2.22 -0.20 -6.93
C LEU A 145 -1.31 -1.17 -6.18
N VAL A 146 -1.36 -2.47 -6.49
CA VAL A 146 -0.42 -3.46 -5.92
C VAL A 146 1.02 -3.09 -6.26
N GLN A 147 1.30 -2.79 -7.52
CA GLN A 147 2.65 -2.43 -7.94
C GLN A 147 3.12 -1.12 -7.30
N LEU A 148 2.24 -0.10 -7.27
CA LEU A 148 2.55 1.19 -6.67
C LEU A 148 2.86 1.09 -5.17
N THR A 149 2.17 0.19 -4.46
CA THR A 149 2.27 0.04 -3.00
C THR A 149 3.29 -0.99 -2.54
N GLN A 150 3.95 -1.70 -3.47
CA GLN A 150 4.87 -2.78 -3.12
C GLN A 150 6.07 -2.30 -2.29
N SER A 151 6.66 -1.15 -2.64
CA SER A 151 7.71 -0.49 -1.84
C SER A 151 7.10 0.27 -0.67
N THR A 152 6.75 -0.46 0.39
CA THR A 152 6.02 0.06 1.56
C THR A 152 6.74 1.20 2.30
N ASN A 153 8.07 1.24 2.24
CA ASN A 153 8.91 2.30 2.81
C ASN A 153 8.90 3.62 2.00
N GLN A 154 8.28 3.63 0.82
CA GLN A 154 8.19 4.80 -0.07
C GLN A 154 6.77 5.38 -0.15
N LEU A 155 5.86 4.94 0.73
CA LEU A 155 4.47 5.40 0.72
C LEU A 155 4.29 6.49 1.76
N THR A 156 4.09 7.71 1.28
CA THR A 156 3.72 8.86 2.12
C THR A 156 2.34 8.65 2.75
N ARG A 157 2.04 9.39 3.81
CA ARG A 157 0.71 9.39 4.44
C ARG A 157 -0.40 9.74 3.46
N ASN A 158 -0.15 10.70 2.55
CA ASN A 158 -1.10 11.06 1.50
C ASN A 158 -1.31 9.91 0.50
N THR A 159 -0.23 9.27 0.05
CA THR A 159 -0.32 8.07 -0.83
C THR A 159 -1.13 6.97 -0.15
N LEU A 160 -0.84 6.68 1.12
CA LEU A 160 -1.55 5.66 1.89
C LEU A 160 -3.05 5.96 2.01
N LEU A 161 -3.42 7.21 2.29
CA LEU A 161 -4.81 7.64 2.37
C LEU A 161 -5.52 7.46 1.00
N LEU A 162 -4.91 7.96 -0.07
CA LEU A 162 -5.47 7.89 -1.42
C LEU A 162 -5.63 6.45 -1.91
N VAL A 163 -4.61 5.61 -1.73
CA VAL A 163 -4.67 4.19 -2.12
C VAL A 163 -5.64 3.41 -1.24
N SER A 164 -5.73 3.70 0.06
CA SER A 164 -6.71 3.07 0.96
C SER A 164 -8.14 3.39 0.53
N ASN A 165 -8.44 4.65 0.22
CA ASN A 165 -9.72 5.09 -0.33
C ASN A 165 -10.02 4.37 -1.64
N ARG A 166 -9.03 4.29 -2.52
CA ARG A 166 -9.24 3.65 -3.81
C ARG A 166 -9.45 2.15 -3.71
N CYS A 167 -8.68 1.44 -2.88
CA CYS A 167 -8.86 0.01 -2.67
C CYS A 167 -10.24 -0.27 -2.03
N TYR A 168 -10.74 0.59 -1.15
CA TYR A 168 -12.11 0.51 -0.64
C TYR A 168 -13.17 0.69 -1.74
N GLU A 169 -13.07 1.73 -2.56
CA GLU A 169 -14.00 1.98 -3.67
C GLU A 169 -14.05 0.82 -4.66
N LEU A 170 -12.88 0.26 -5.01
CA LEU A 170 -12.76 -0.89 -5.89
C LEU A 170 -13.38 -2.16 -5.27
N SER A 171 -13.18 -2.39 -3.97
CA SER A 171 -13.82 -3.49 -3.24
C SER A 171 -15.34 -3.33 -3.18
N ALA A 172 -15.84 -2.12 -2.94
CA ALA A 172 -17.26 -1.83 -2.92
C ALA A 172 -17.89 -2.01 -4.30
N ALA A 173 -17.21 -1.56 -5.36
CA ALA A 173 -17.64 -1.77 -6.73
C ALA A 173 -17.65 -3.26 -7.11
N LEU A 174 -16.62 -4.01 -6.72
CA LEU A 174 -16.54 -5.46 -6.93
C LEU A 174 -17.74 -6.17 -6.28
N TYR A 175 -18.02 -5.84 -5.01
CA TYR A 175 -19.18 -6.34 -4.29
C TYR A 175 -20.51 -5.92 -4.95
N ALA A 176 -20.63 -4.71 -5.48
CA ALA A 176 -21.86 -4.30 -6.16
C ALA A 176 -22.13 -5.06 -7.47
N MET A 177 -21.11 -5.67 -8.08
CA MET A 177 -21.22 -6.36 -9.37
C MET A 177 -20.86 -7.85 -9.32
N PHE A 178 -20.64 -8.44 -8.13
CA PHE A 178 -20.07 -9.79 -8.01
C PHE A 178 -20.92 -10.87 -8.71
N GLU A 179 -22.26 -10.70 -8.76
CA GLU A 179 -23.18 -11.65 -9.43
C GLU A 179 -23.05 -11.63 -10.97
N LYS A 180 -22.46 -10.58 -11.52
CA LYS A 180 -22.40 -10.30 -12.96
C LYS A 180 -21.02 -10.58 -13.55
N ILE A 181 -20.09 -11.10 -12.75
CA ILE A 181 -18.71 -11.35 -13.14
C ILE A 181 -18.36 -12.82 -12.89
N SER A 182 -17.37 -13.34 -13.60
CA SER A 182 -16.89 -14.70 -13.37
C SER A 182 -16.21 -14.82 -12.01
N TYR A 183 -16.18 -16.04 -11.46
CA TYR A 183 -15.44 -16.30 -10.24
C TYR A 183 -13.95 -16.00 -10.41
N GLU A 184 -13.38 -16.30 -11.58
CA GLU A 184 -11.97 -16.04 -11.89
C GLU A 184 -11.65 -14.54 -11.84
N ASP A 185 -12.52 -13.69 -12.40
CA ASP A 185 -12.36 -12.24 -12.35
C ASP A 185 -12.53 -11.72 -10.91
N ALA A 186 -13.53 -12.23 -10.18
CA ALA A 186 -13.76 -11.88 -8.79
C ALA A 186 -12.56 -12.26 -7.89
N GLN A 187 -12.01 -13.45 -8.09
CA GLN A 187 -10.83 -13.95 -7.39
C GLN A 187 -9.59 -13.14 -7.74
N SER A 188 -9.36 -12.86 -9.03
CA SER A 188 -8.23 -12.05 -9.49
C SER A 188 -8.26 -10.65 -8.90
N ALA A 189 -9.41 -9.96 -8.95
CA ALA A 189 -9.59 -8.64 -8.36
C ALA A 189 -9.40 -8.67 -6.84
N SER A 190 -9.99 -9.66 -6.16
CA SER A 190 -9.91 -9.79 -4.70
C SER A 190 -8.47 -10.03 -4.24
N ASN A 191 -7.72 -10.91 -4.90
CA ASN A 191 -6.31 -11.16 -4.59
C ASN A 191 -5.49 -9.87 -4.62
N GLN A 192 -5.68 -9.07 -5.68
CA GLN A 192 -4.96 -7.82 -5.86
C GLN A 192 -5.37 -6.78 -4.79
N LEU A 193 -6.66 -6.69 -4.46
CA LEU A 193 -7.14 -5.76 -3.44
C LEU A 193 -6.72 -6.17 -2.02
N PHE A 194 -6.68 -7.46 -1.71
CA PHE A 194 -6.10 -7.96 -0.47
C PHE A 194 -4.61 -7.64 -0.36
N GLN A 195 -3.88 -7.80 -1.46
CA GLN A 195 -2.47 -7.46 -1.49
C GLN A 195 -2.22 -5.95 -1.35
N CYS A 196 -3.02 -5.11 -2.00
CA CYS A 196 -3.04 -3.66 -1.77
C CYS A 196 -3.25 -3.34 -0.29
N ALA A 197 -4.29 -3.91 0.34
CA ALA A 197 -4.61 -3.69 1.74
C ALA A 197 -3.47 -4.11 2.68
N SER A 198 -2.82 -5.24 2.40
CA SER A 198 -1.66 -5.71 3.14
C SER A 198 -0.46 -4.78 3.02
N ASN A 199 -0.14 -4.31 1.79
CA ASN A 199 0.91 -3.34 1.55
C ASN A 199 0.67 -2.04 2.34
N ILE A 200 -0.56 -1.51 2.28
CA ILE A 200 -0.97 -0.30 3.02
C ILE A 200 -0.77 -0.50 4.54
N LEU A 201 -1.22 -1.64 5.08
CA LEU A 201 -1.13 -1.94 6.51
C LEU A 201 0.32 -2.06 6.99
N ASN A 202 1.18 -2.68 6.19
CA ASN A 202 2.61 -2.78 6.50
C ASN A 202 3.29 -1.41 6.46
N ALA A 203 2.99 -0.60 5.44
CA ALA A 203 3.54 0.73 5.27
C ALA A 203 3.16 1.70 6.40
N VAL A 204 1.88 1.74 6.79
CA VAL A 204 1.44 2.66 7.86
C VAL A 204 2.04 2.31 9.22
N ASN A 205 2.30 1.03 9.47
CA ASN A 205 2.87 0.56 10.73
C ASN A 205 4.40 0.65 10.78
N GLY A 206 5.08 0.73 9.64
CA GLY A 206 6.55 0.78 9.56
C GLY A 206 7.17 1.86 10.46
N PRO A 207 6.77 3.14 10.33
CA PRO A 207 7.30 4.20 11.18
C PRO A 207 6.93 4.06 12.66
N LEU A 208 5.71 3.57 12.96
CA LEU A 208 5.25 3.36 14.34
C LEU A 208 6.03 2.26 15.06
N GLN A 209 6.56 1.30 14.31
CA GLN A 209 7.39 0.20 14.82
C GLN A 209 8.89 0.55 14.83
N GLY A 210 9.27 1.76 14.38
CA GLY A 210 10.68 2.16 14.25
C GLY A 210 11.46 1.37 13.19
N ARG A 211 10.77 0.78 12.21
CA ARG A 211 11.38 -0.02 11.13
C ARG A 211 11.68 0.79 9.88
N THR A 212 11.01 1.92 9.71
CA THR A 212 11.25 2.89 8.65
C THR A 212 11.22 4.29 9.23
N GLU A 213 11.91 5.22 8.59
CA GLU A 213 11.80 6.63 8.94
C GLU A 213 10.50 7.23 8.40
N VAL A 214 10.11 8.38 8.95
CA VAL A 214 9.05 9.20 8.37
C VAL A 214 9.63 9.93 7.18
N LEU A 215 8.95 9.85 6.03
CA LEU A 215 9.40 10.48 4.79
C LEU A 215 9.44 12.02 4.92
N ASP A 216 10.35 12.67 4.21
CA ASP A 216 10.59 14.11 4.27
C ASP A 216 9.34 14.90 3.88
N LEU A 217 8.61 14.44 2.86
CA LEU A 217 7.37 15.09 2.43
C LEU A 217 6.31 15.05 3.51
N ASP A 218 6.22 13.94 4.23
CA ASP A 218 5.34 13.79 5.38
C ASP A 218 5.81 14.65 6.55
N ASN A 219 7.11 14.66 6.85
CA ASN A 219 7.68 15.52 7.88
C ASN A 219 7.39 17.00 7.61
N SER A 220 7.57 17.44 6.37
CA SER A 220 7.24 18.80 5.92
C SER A 220 5.75 19.10 6.09
N ARG A 221 4.86 18.25 5.58
CA ARG A 221 3.40 18.43 5.66
C ARG A 221 2.88 18.47 7.10
N ALA A 222 3.43 17.68 8.03
CA ALA A 222 3.04 17.68 9.44
C ALA A 222 3.45 18.96 10.19
N ASN A 223 4.44 19.68 9.67
CA ASN A 223 5.02 20.85 10.32
C ASN A 223 4.66 22.17 9.63
N VAL A 224 3.78 22.13 8.63
CA VAL A 224 3.14 23.35 8.10
C VAL A 224 2.26 23.95 9.19
N ILE A 225 2.60 25.16 9.63
CA ILE A 225 1.84 25.90 10.64
C ILE A 225 0.49 26.29 10.02
N SER A 226 -0.60 25.72 10.55
CA SER A 226 -1.96 26.05 10.13
C SER A 226 -2.25 27.53 10.37
N THR A 227 -2.92 28.19 9.42
CA THR A 227 -3.46 29.55 9.63
C THR A 227 -4.70 29.55 10.51
N ASP A 228 -5.33 28.38 10.69
CA ASP A 228 -6.45 28.15 11.59
C ASP A 228 -5.92 27.45 12.85
N TYR A 229 -5.70 28.24 13.89
CA TYR A 229 -5.01 27.85 15.12
C TYR A 229 -5.97 27.04 16.01
N ASP A 230 -6.05 25.73 15.76
CA ASP A 230 -6.95 24.85 16.52
C ASP A 230 -6.26 24.36 17.80
N THR A 231 -6.58 25.00 18.93
CA THR A 231 -5.98 24.76 20.26
C THR A 231 -6.14 23.32 20.74
N ASP A 232 -7.15 22.59 20.26
CA ASP A 232 -7.42 21.21 20.69
C ASP A 232 -6.40 20.23 20.09
N LEU A 233 -5.96 20.46 18.85
CA LEU A 233 -4.89 19.68 18.21
C LEU A 233 -3.56 19.90 18.92
N GLU A 234 -3.23 21.15 19.27
CA GLU A 234 -2.00 21.47 20.01
C GLU A 234 -1.90 20.67 21.30
N SER A 235 -2.99 20.55 22.06
CA SER A 235 -3.00 19.78 23.31
C SER A 235 -2.65 18.29 23.12
N ALA A 236 -2.99 17.72 21.96
CA ALA A 236 -2.80 16.30 21.67
C ALA A 236 -1.36 15.95 21.24
N TRP A 237 -0.69 16.81 20.48
CA TRP A 237 0.71 16.58 20.05
C TRP A 237 1.75 17.30 20.91
N SER A 238 1.37 18.33 21.68
CA SER A 238 2.26 18.97 22.68
C SER A 238 2.40 18.18 23.98
N ASN A 239 1.56 17.15 24.18
CA ASN A 239 1.67 16.25 25.32
C ASN A 239 2.86 15.29 25.12
N LEU A 240 4.03 15.78 25.48
CA LEU A 240 5.33 15.12 25.37
C LEU A 240 5.41 13.78 26.11
N ASN A 241 4.60 13.59 27.15
CA ASN A 241 4.51 12.33 27.90
C ASN A 241 3.86 11.18 27.10
N LEU A 242 3.28 11.43 25.93
CA LEU A 242 2.66 10.41 25.07
C LEU A 242 3.65 9.70 24.13
N PHE A 243 4.84 10.27 23.90
CA PHE A 243 5.71 9.86 22.77
C PHE A 243 7.22 9.82 23.04
N SER A 244 7.74 10.45 24.12
CA SER A 244 9.15 10.28 24.53
C SER A 244 9.33 10.40 26.04
N ASP A 245 10.49 9.97 26.53
CA ASP A 245 10.91 10.11 27.93
C ASP A 245 10.81 11.59 28.33
N GLY A 246 9.85 11.90 29.19
CA GLY A 246 9.45 13.27 29.49
C GLY A 246 10.62 14.08 30.02
N ASN A 247 11.01 15.13 29.27
CA ASN A 247 11.70 16.37 29.68
C ASN A 247 12.40 17.11 28.50
N ASP A 248 12.44 16.59 27.27
CA ASP A 248 13.01 17.29 26.10
C ASP A 248 11.95 18.14 25.36
N PHE A 249 12.13 19.47 25.33
CA PHE A 249 11.25 20.44 24.68
C PHE A 249 11.87 21.04 23.40
N SER A 250 12.88 20.40 22.82
CA SER A 250 13.49 20.87 21.57
C SER A 250 12.50 20.87 20.40
N THR A 251 12.69 21.77 19.43
CA THR A 251 11.88 21.83 18.21
C THR A 251 11.86 20.47 17.50
N ALA A 252 12.99 19.77 17.43
CA ALA A 252 13.08 18.45 16.82
C ALA A 252 12.16 17.42 17.51
N THR A 253 12.05 17.48 18.83
CA THR A 253 11.16 16.59 19.58
C THR A 253 9.69 16.92 19.35
N ILE A 254 9.34 18.21 19.23
CA ILE A 254 7.97 18.63 18.88
C ILE A 254 7.60 18.16 17.47
N GLU A 255 8.47 18.37 16.48
CA GLU A 255 8.26 17.94 15.09
C GLU A 255 8.11 16.42 14.99
N LYS A 256 8.95 15.67 15.71
CA LYS A 256 8.84 14.21 15.79
C LYS A 256 7.49 13.77 16.38
N ASN A 257 7.05 14.40 17.47
CA ASN A 257 5.78 14.06 18.11
C ASN A 257 4.58 14.34 17.21
N ARG A 258 4.58 15.46 16.47
CA ARG A 258 3.55 15.76 15.47
C ARG A 258 3.48 14.68 14.40
N ASN A 259 4.63 14.24 13.89
CA ASN A 259 4.67 13.17 12.90
C ASN A 259 4.12 11.85 13.43
N ILE A 260 4.52 11.45 14.64
CA ILE A 260 4.02 10.23 15.27
C ILE A 260 2.50 10.34 15.49
N TYR A 261 2.00 11.51 15.92
CA TYR A 261 0.58 11.76 16.09
C TYR A 261 -0.20 11.53 14.79
N TYR A 262 0.19 12.21 13.69
CA TYR A 262 -0.49 12.04 12.40
C TYR A 262 -0.35 10.62 11.85
N GLN A 263 0.78 9.96 12.10
CA GLN A 263 0.97 8.55 11.72
C GLN A 263 0.00 7.63 12.48
N LYS A 264 -0.20 7.83 13.78
CA LYS A 264 -1.16 7.04 14.58
C LYS A 264 -2.61 7.27 14.14
N GLN A 265 -2.99 8.51 13.85
CA GLN A 265 -4.32 8.82 13.33
C GLN A 265 -4.59 8.11 12.00
N LEU A 266 -3.62 8.19 11.08
CA LEU A 266 -3.70 7.49 9.81
C LEU A 266 -3.78 5.97 9.99
N ALA A 267 -2.97 5.40 10.89
CA ALA A 267 -3.01 3.96 11.19
C ALA A 267 -4.38 3.50 11.69
N ASN A 268 -5.02 4.27 12.57
CA ASN A 268 -6.36 3.96 13.07
C ASN A 268 -7.40 3.98 11.94
N GLN A 269 -7.35 5.00 11.08
CA GLN A 269 -8.24 5.10 9.92
C GLN A 269 -8.02 3.93 8.95
N ILE A 270 -6.77 3.65 8.59
CA ILE A 270 -6.40 2.55 7.69
C ILE A 270 -6.84 1.21 8.25
N ASN A 271 -6.66 0.95 9.55
CA ASN A 271 -7.10 -0.29 10.19
C ASN A 271 -8.62 -0.51 10.04
N SER A 272 -9.42 0.53 10.30
CA SER A 272 -10.87 0.48 10.10
C SER A 272 -11.22 0.20 8.63
N GLN A 273 -10.55 0.88 7.70
CA GLN A 273 -10.84 0.79 6.28
C GLN A 273 -10.41 -0.55 5.66
N VAL A 274 -9.24 -1.07 6.04
CA VAL A 274 -8.76 -2.40 5.65
C VAL A 274 -9.71 -3.49 6.16
N THR A 275 -10.28 -3.34 7.36
CA THR A 275 -11.30 -4.28 7.88
C THR A 275 -12.54 -4.31 6.98
N GLN A 276 -12.99 -3.15 6.51
CA GLN A 276 -14.12 -3.06 5.57
C GLN A 276 -13.78 -3.63 4.19
N ILE A 277 -12.57 -3.35 3.67
CA ILE A 277 -12.07 -3.95 2.43
C ILE A 277 -12.12 -5.47 2.53
N ILE A 278 -11.56 -6.04 3.60
CA ILE A 278 -11.55 -7.49 3.82
C ILE A 278 -12.97 -8.03 3.85
N SER A 279 -13.88 -7.39 4.59
CA SER A 279 -15.28 -7.80 4.65
C SER A 279 -15.94 -7.84 3.27
N LEU A 280 -15.80 -6.77 2.47
CA LEU A 280 -16.40 -6.67 1.13
C LEU A 280 -15.84 -7.74 0.18
N LEU A 281 -14.53 -7.95 0.19
CA LEU A 281 -13.87 -8.94 -0.65
C LEU A 281 -14.26 -10.37 -0.25
N THR A 282 -14.27 -10.67 1.05
CA THR A 282 -14.73 -11.96 1.57
C THR A 282 -16.18 -12.23 1.17
N SER A 283 -17.07 -11.25 1.30
CA SER A 283 -18.45 -11.38 0.84
C SER A 283 -18.55 -11.60 -0.67
N SER A 284 -17.77 -10.86 -1.46
CA SER A 284 -17.75 -11.01 -2.92
C SER A 284 -17.33 -12.41 -3.37
N LEU A 285 -16.37 -13.03 -2.66
CA LEU A 285 -15.88 -14.37 -2.96
C LEU A 285 -16.80 -15.48 -2.42
N ASN A 286 -17.34 -15.30 -1.22
CA ASN A 286 -18.16 -16.33 -0.56
C ASN A 286 -19.40 -16.70 -1.40
N ILE A 287 -19.94 -15.77 -2.18
CA ILE A 287 -21.14 -16.02 -2.98
C ILE A 287 -20.85 -16.94 -4.17
N HIS A 288 -19.58 -17.08 -4.55
CA HIS A 288 -19.12 -18.05 -5.54
C HIS A 288 -18.68 -19.39 -4.94
N LEU A 289 -18.64 -19.52 -3.60
CA LEU A 289 -18.25 -20.75 -2.91
C LEU A 289 -19.48 -21.56 -2.49
N ASN A 290 -19.49 -22.84 -2.85
CA ASN A 290 -20.45 -23.79 -2.30
C ASN A 290 -20.02 -24.26 -0.90
N ILE A 291 -20.98 -24.78 -0.13
CA ILE A 291 -20.71 -25.39 1.18
C ILE A 291 -19.66 -26.51 1.02
N GLY A 292 -18.59 -26.44 1.81
CA GLY A 292 -17.47 -27.39 1.78
C GLY A 292 -16.35 -27.01 0.81
N GLN A 293 -16.46 -25.91 0.07
CA GLN A 293 -15.38 -25.37 -0.75
C GLN A 293 -14.53 -24.37 0.04
N SER A 294 -13.22 -24.39 -0.23
CA SER A 294 -12.27 -23.38 0.24
C SER A 294 -11.65 -22.65 -0.94
N SER A 295 -11.33 -21.38 -0.72
CA SER A 295 -10.49 -20.57 -1.59
C SER A 295 -9.28 -20.11 -0.78
N LEU A 296 -8.10 -20.49 -1.25
CA LEU A 296 -6.84 -20.09 -0.66
C LEU A 296 -6.22 -19.01 -1.53
N MET A 297 -5.91 -17.87 -0.92
CA MET A 297 -5.34 -16.70 -1.57
C MET A 297 -3.98 -16.42 -0.95
N ASN A 298 -2.94 -16.59 -1.77
CA ASN A 298 -1.57 -16.27 -1.40
C ASN A 298 -1.22 -14.90 -1.96
N THR A 299 -0.97 -13.94 -1.07
CA THR A 299 -0.32 -12.68 -1.45
C THR A 299 1.12 -12.69 -0.94
N SER A 300 2.02 -11.88 -1.52
CA SER A 300 3.42 -11.88 -1.06
C SER A 300 3.62 -11.31 0.35
N GLN A 301 2.59 -10.68 0.93
CA GLN A 301 2.65 -10.01 2.22
C GLN A 301 1.69 -10.58 3.27
N SER A 302 0.66 -11.35 2.86
CA SER A 302 -0.33 -11.94 3.77
C SER A 302 -0.98 -13.18 3.16
N PHE A 303 -1.34 -14.11 4.03
CA PHE A 303 -2.07 -15.32 3.67
C PHE A 303 -3.54 -15.18 4.04
N ILE A 304 -4.43 -15.52 3.11
CA ILE A 304 -5.87 -15.50 3.36
C ILE A 304 -6.44 -16.84 2.95
N SER A 305 -7.07 -17.53 3.91
CA SER A 305 -7.85 -18.74 3.65
C SER A 305 -9.31 -18.41 3.90
N LEU A 306 -10.14 -18.56 2.87
CA LEU A 306 -11.59 -18.46 2.98
C LEU A 306 -12.19 -19.86 2.83
N GLU A 307 -13.02 -20.27 3.78
CA GLU A 307 -13.68 -21.56 3.72
C GLU A 307 -15.15 -21.43 4.08
N THR A 308 -16.03 -21.93 3.22
CA THR A 308 -17.48 -21.96 3.46
C THR A 308 -17.84 -23.29 4.05
N ILE A 309 -18.32 -23.29 5.29
CA ILE A 309 -18.51 -24.52 6.07
C ILE A 309 -19.94 -24.63 6.59
N SER A 310 -20.45 -25.86 6.61
CA SER A 310 -21.74 -26.13 7.25
C SER A 310 -21.62 -25.87 8.75
N ILE A 311 -22.65 -25.28 9.34
CA ILE A 311 -22.70 -25.04 10.78
C ILE A 311 -22.58 -26.35 11.58
N ALA A 312 -23.06 -27.46 11.00
CA ALA A 312 -22.98 -28.79 11.58
C ALA A 312 -21.55 -29.37 11.59
N SER A 313 -20.64 -28.83 10.77
CA SER A 313 -19.24 -29.26 10.70
C SER A 313 -18.27 -28.36 11.47
N LEU A 314 -18.78 -27.42 12.29
CA LEU A 314 -17.97 -26.56 13.17
C LEU A 314 -17.50 -27.29 14.44
N LYS A 315 -18.27 -28.26 14.94
CA LYS A 315 -17.96 -28.95 16.19
C LYS A 315 -16.67 -29.77 16.06
N ASP A 316 -15.77 -29.62 17.02
CA ASP A 316 -14.46 -30.31 17.08
C ASP A 316 -13.58 -30.08 15.84
N ARG A 317 -13.82 -28.98 15.15
CA ARG A 317 -13.11 -28.67 13.91
C ARG A 317 -11.77 -28.04 14.23
N LEU A 318 -10.72 -28.66 13.71
CA LEU A 318 -9.40 -28.07 13.61
C LEU A 318 -9.33 -27.21 12.34
N VAL A 319 -9.24 -25.89 12.52
CA VAL A 319 -8.96 -24.98 11.42
C VAL A 319 -7.45 -24.82 11.34
N LYS A 320 -6.87 -25.44 10.32
CA LYS A 320 -5.48 -25.23 9.95
C LYS A 320 -5.40 -23.91 9.19
N GLN A 321 -4.66 -22.95 9.74
CA GLN A 321 -4.22 -21.80 8.97
C GLN A 321 -2.94 -22.17 8.20
N VAL A 322 -2.36 -21.22 7.49
CA VAL A 322 -1.11 -21.44 6.77
C VAL A 322 0.04 -21.60 7.77
N GLU A 323 1.05 -22.41 7.43
CA GLU A 323 2.17 -22.80 8.29
C GLU A 323 1.77 -23.64 9.52
N ASN A 324 2.23 -23.26 10.72
CA ASN A 324 2.02 -23.99 11.98
C ASN A 324 0.87 -23.43 12.83
N ALA A 325 0.18 -22.40 12.34
CA ALA A 325 -0.95 -21.80 13.04
C ALA A 325 -2.19 -22.67 12.87
N GLN A 326 -2.78 -23.09 13.98
CA GLN A 326 -4.03 -23.81 14.00
C GLN A 326 -4.87 -23.35 15.17
N PHE A 327 -6.18 -23.28 14.99
CA PHE A 327 -7.10 -23.12 16.10
C PHE A 327 -8.18 -24.19 16.03
N SER A 328 -8.58 -24.68 17.20
CA SER A 328 -9.69 -25.62 17.31
C SER A 328 -10.92 -24.87 17.76
N ILE A 329 -12.05 -25.14 17.12
CA ILE A 329 -13.34 -24.75 17.67
C ILE A 329 -13.63 -25.71 18.84
N PRO A 330 -13.98 -25.21 20.04
CA PRO A 330 -14.27 -26.06 21.20
C PRO A 330 -15.44 -27.02 20.94
N SER A 331 -15.39 -28.20 21.55
CA SER A 331 -16.47 -29.21 21.53
C SER A 331 -17.80 -28.67 22.05
N ASP A 332 -17.72 -27.68 22.92
CA ASP A 332 -18.83 -27.09 23.68
C ASP A 332 -19.35 -25.81 23.01
N PHE A 333 -19.07 -25.63 21.71
CA PHE A 333 -19.57 -24.51 20.95
C PHE A 333 -21.11 -24.56 20.85
N ILE A 334 -21.79 -23.74 21.67
CA ILE A 334 -23.24 -23.64 21.68
C ILE A 334 -23.67 -22.67 20.58
N LEU A 335 -24.33 -23.22 19.55
CA LEU A 335 -24.96 -22.46 18.49
C LEU A 335 -26.35 -22.00 18.93
N ASN A 336 -26.50 -20.72 19.26
CA ASN A 336 -27.81 -20.10 19.38
C ASN A 336 -28.36 -19.86 17.97
N THR A 337 -29.11 -20.82 17.44
CA THR A 337 -29.89 -20.60 16.22
C THR A 337 -31.12 -19.77 16.57
N THR A 338 -31.07 -18.46 16.35
CA THR A 338 -32.30 -17.66 16.26
C THR A 338 -33.00 -18.05 14.96
N SER A 339 -34.03 -18.88 15.07
CA SER A 339 -35.01 -19.11 14.02
C SER A 339 -35.75 -17.79 13.75
N ASN A 340 -35.48 -17.16 12.61
CA ASN A 340 -36.37 -16.17 12.00
C ASN A 340 -37.03 -16.80 10.78
#